data_AF-A0A8C9GEU0-F1
#
_entry.id   AF-A0A8C9GEU0-F1
#
_cell.length_a   1.000
_cell.length_b   1.000
_cell.length_c   1.000
_cell.angle_alpha   90.00
_cell.angle_beta   90.00
_cell.angle_gamma   90.00
#
_symmetry.space_group_name_H-M   'P 1'
#
loop_
_entity.id
_entity.type
_entity.pdbx_description
1 polymer ?
#
loop_
_entity_poly.entity_id
_entity_poly.type
_entity_poly.pdbx_seq_one_letter_code
_entity_poly.pdbx_strand_id
1 'polypeptide(L)'
;VDIIVLLPKGHCTKIQELQMTTVLKENVHVFGVEGNSDELDEPIKTVFADVAFVKKHNLMSLNSINWSRVLVQTAHHFFAYFQCTPSLDTHPLPLVEVVVPTGAAGNLAAGYIAQKIGLPIRLVVAVNRNDIIHRTVQQGDFSLSKAVKSTLASAMDIQVPYNMERVFWLLSGSDSQVTRALMEQFERTQSVNLPKELHSKHSPVLPCPCLCSQVSGSCPGCWPDP
;
A
#
# COMPACT_ATOMS: atom_id res chain seq x y z
N VAL A 1 23.34 12.98 1.56
CA VAL A 1 21.95 12.82 1.05
C VAL A 1 21.12 13.83 1.79
N ASP A 2 20.56 14.78 1.07
CA ASP A 2 19.64 15.77 1.63
C ASP A 2 18.21 15.29 1.46
N ILE A 3 17.39 15.48 2.49
CA ILE A 3 15.99 15.11 2.52
C ILE A 3 15.19 16.40 2.49
N ILE A 4 14.41 16.60 1.44
CA ILE A 4 13.56 17.76 1.26
C ILE A 4 12.11 17.31 1.40
N VAL A 5 11.38 17.92 2.32
CA VAL A 5 9.98 17.56 2.59
C VAL A 5 9.10 18.80 2.50
N LEU A 6 8.04 18.71 1.69
CA LEU A 6 6.96 19.69 1.67
C LEU A 6 5.88 19.23 2.65
N LEU A 7 5.57 20.06 3.64
CA LEU A 7 4.59 19.80 4.69
C LEU A 7 3.39 20.73 4.48
N PRO A 8 2.18 20.21 4.19
CA PRO A 8 1.00 21.05 4.04
C PRO A 8 0.55 21.57 5.41
N LYS A 9 0.62 22.88 5.60
CA LYS A 9 0.33 23.50 6.90
C LYS A 9 -1.12 23.27 7.30
N GLY A 10 -1.32 22.84 8.56
CA GLY A 10 -2.67 22.60 9.11
C GLY A 10 -3.39 21.36 8.59
N HIS A 11 -2.77 20.59 7.67
CA HIS A 11 -3.34 19.37 7.09
C HIS A 11 -2.76 18.08 7.71
N CYS A 12 -1.87 18.18 8.70
CA CYS A 12 -1.35 17.05 9.47
C CYS A 12 -1.70 17.18 10.95
N THR A 13 -1.76 16.05 11.67
CA THR A 13 -1.91 16.07 13.12
C THR A 13 -0.69 16.72 13.78
N LYS A 14 -0.85 17.25 14.99
CA LYS A 14 0.26 17.90 15.70
C LYS A 14 1.44 16.95 15.93
N ILE A 15 1.16 15.68 16.18
CA ILE A 15 2.19 14.65 16.37
C ILE A 15 2.98 14.43 15.08
N GLN A 16 2.30 14.32 13.93
CA GLN A 16 2.97 14.15 12.62
C GLN A 16 3.83 15.36 12.27
N GLU A 17 3.32 16.57 12.48
CA GLU A 17 4.08 17.80 12.26
C GLU A 17 5.35 17.83 13.14
N LEU A 18 5.23 17.50 14.43
CA LEU A 18 6.38 17.45 15.33
C LEU A 18 7.39 16.38 14.91
N GLN A 19 6.94 15.18 14.52
CA GLN A 19 7.84 14.12 14.03
C GLN A 19 8.72 14.56 12.86
N MET A 20 8.24 15.48 12.02
CA MET A 20 8.99 15.99 10.87
C MET A 20 9.84 17.20 11.24
N THR A 21 9.30 18.14 12.02
CA THR A 21 9.92 19.46 12.29
C THR A 21 10.94 19.44 13.43
N THR A 22 10.92 18.44 14.32
CA THR A 22 11.87 18.35 15.44
C THR A 22 13.12 17.54 15.12
N VAL A 23 13.32 17.14 13.86
CA VAL A 23 14.52 16.42 13.42
C VAL A 23 15.69 17.40 13.30
N LEU A 24 16.63 17.36 14.25
CA LEU A 24 17.77 18.29 14.33
C LEU A 24 18.95 17.92 13.41
N LYS A 25 18.69 17.26 12.28
CA LYS A 25 19.74 16.84 11.35
C LYS A 25 19.91 17.89 10.25
N GLU A 26 21.14 18.34 10.02
CA GLU A 26 21.47 19.40 9.05
C GLU A 26 21.06 19.07 7.61
N ASN A 27 20.97 17.78 7.27
CA ASN A 27 20.58 17.31 5.95
C ASN A 27 19.06 17.09 5.79
N VAL A 28 18.23 17.52 6.75
CA VAL A 28 16.78 17.39 6.72
C VAL A 28 16.15 18.78 6.64
N HIS A 29 15.46 19.04 5.52
CA HIS A 29 14.89 20.33 5.16
C HIS A 29 13.39 20.18 5.05
N VAL A 30 12.64 20.72 6.01
CA VAL A 30 11.17 20.67 6.03
C VAL A 30 10.61 22.06 5.73
N PHE A 31 9.84 22.15 4.66
CA PHE A 31 9.22 23.39 4.20
C PHE A 31 7.70 23.32 4.41
N GLY A 32 7.17 24.21 5.26
CA GLY A 32 5.73 24.36 5.43
C GLY A 32 5.13 25.11 4.25
N VAL A 33 4.24 24.48 3.51
CA VAL A 33 3.60 25.01 2.30
C VAL A 33 2.10 25.21 2.54
N GLU A 34 1.53 26.28 2.00
CA GLU A 34 0.08 26.49 1.98
C GLU A 34 -0.54 25.61 0.87
N GLY A 35 -1.69 25.01 1.13
CA GLY A 35 -2.36 24.11 0.19
C GLY A 35 -2.48 22.67 0.72
N ASN A 36 -3.19 21.85 -0.05
CA ASN A 36 -3.45 20.45 0.30
C ASN A 36 -2.40 19.49 -0.30
N SER A 37 -2.38 18.24 0.14
CA SER A 37 -1.40 17.24 -0.28
C SER A 37 -1.30 17.05 -1.80
N ASP A 38 -2.41 17.17 -2.54
CA ASP A 38 -2.42 16.98 -4.00
C ASP A 38 -1.79 18.19 -4.72
N GLU A 39 -1.97 19.39 -4.18
CA GLU A 39 -1.34 20.62 -4.69
C GLU A 39 0.17 20.62 -4.46
N LEU A 40 0.64 20.01 -3.36
CA LEU A 40 2.08 19.87 -3.07
C LEU A 40 2.79 18.91 -4.03
N ASP A 41 2.06 17.99 -4.66
CA ASP A 41 2.61 17.04 -5.63
C ASP A 41 2.94 17.71 -6.97
N GLU A 42 2.24 18.76 -7.37
CA GLU A 42 2.48 19.46 -8.65
C GLU A 42 3.92 20.00 -8.80
N PRO A 43 4.46 20.82 -7.87
CA PRO A 43 5.82 21.32 -8.01
C PRO A 43 6.85 20.20 -7.98
N ILE A 44 6.60 19.13 -7.22
CA ILE A 44 7.45 17.93 -7.21
C ILE A 44 7.44 17.29 -8.60
N LYS A 45 6.27 17.06 -9.20
CA LYS A 45 6.12 16.50 -10.55
C LYS A 45 6.82 17.36 -11.60
N THR A 46 6.70 18.69 -11.52
CA THR A 46 7.39 19.61 -12.42
C THR A 46 8.91 19.47 -12.34
N VAL A 47 9.48 19.41 -11.13
CA VAL A 47 10.92 19.22 -10.94
C VAL A 47 11.39 17.86 -11.45
N PHE A 48 10.62 16.80 -11.20
CA PHE A 48 10.96 15.45 -11.68
C PHE A 48 10.78 15.26 -13.19
N ALA A 49 9.98 16.11 -13.86
CA ALA A 49 9.87 16.14 -15.31
C ALA A 49 11.11 16.76 -15.99
N ASP A 50 11.87 17.60 -15.29
CA ASP A 50 13.16 18.10 -15.78
C ASP A 50 14.26 17.07 -15.56
N VAL A 51 14.44 16.20 -16.56
CA VAL A 51 15.43 15.13 -16.55
C VAL A 51 16.87 15.66 -16.38
N ALA A 52 17.18 16.84 -16.93
CA ALA A 52 18.50 17.44 -16.82
C ALA A 52 18.78 17.89 -15.38
N PHE A 53 17.79 18.52 -14.73
CA PHE A 53 17.86 18.91 -13.33
C PHE A 53 17.97 17.70 -12.39
N VAL A 54 17.09 16.70 -12.60
CA VAL A 54 17.10 15.44 -11.84
C VAL A 54 18.47 14.77 -11.90
N LYS A 55 19.05 14.66 -13.10
CA LYS A 55 20.37 14.04 -13.29
C LYS A 55 21.51 14.88 -12.70
N LYS A 56 21.45 16.21 -12.83
CA LYS A 56 22.47 17.11 -12.29
C LYS A 56 22.52 17.08 -10.75
N HIS A 57 21.36 16.97 -10.11
CA HIS A 57 21.23 17.01 -8.65
C HIS A 57 21.01 15.63 -8.00
N ASN A 58 21.04 14.55 -8.77
CA ASN A 58 20.78 13.18 -8.31
C ASN A 58 19.47 13.06 -7.50
N LEU A 59 18.41 13.70 -7.99
CA LEU A 59 17.13 13.70 -7.29
C LEU A 59 16.53 12.29 -7.27
N MET A 60 16.02 11.91 -6.10
CA MET A 60 15.34 10.64 -5.88
C MET A 60 14.09 10.86 -5.04
N SER A 61 12.98 10.23 -5.43
CA SER A 61 11.75 10.21 -4.65
C SER A 61 11.65 8.93 -3.82
N LEU A 62 11.36 9.08 -2.53
CA LEU A 62 11.06 7.98 -1.61
C LEU A 62 9.55 7.82 -1.45
N ASN A 63 8.83 7.69 -2.56
CA ASN A 63 7.40 7.41 -2.52
C ASN A 63 7.13 5.91 -2.30
N SER A 64 5.87 5.59 -2.12
CA SER A 64 5.32 4.27 -1.88
C SER A 64 5.24 3.37 -3.12
N ILE A 65 5.62 3.88 -4.28
CA ILE A 65 5.86 3.09 -5.49
C ILE A 65 7.31 2.56 -5.48
N ASN A 66 8.23 3.10 -4.70
CA ASN A 66 9.62 2.65 -4.68
C ASN A 66 9.74 1.13 -4.38
N TRP A 67 10.42 0.38 -5.26
CA TRP A 67 10.60 -1.08 -5.16
C TRP A 67 11.30 -1.51 -3.86
N SER A 68 12.25 -0.73 -3.36
CA SER A 68 12.96 -1.04 -2.12
C SER A 68 12.01 -1.17 -0.93
N ARG A 69 10.91 -0.41 -0.89
CA ARG A 69 9.90 -0.54 0.16
C ARG A 69 9.21 -1.90 0.12
N VAL A 70 8.81 -2.34 -1.07
CA VAL A 70 8.17 -3.65 -1.27
C VAL A 70 9.16 -4.76 -0.94
N LEU A 71 10.42 -4.65 -1.38
CA LEU A 71 11.46 -5.62 -1.10
C LEU A 71 11.70 -5.83 0.41
N VAL A 72 11.83 -4.73 1.17
CA VAL A 72 11.99 -4.79 2.62
C VAL A 72 10.75 -5.40 3.28
N GLN A 73 9.55 -5.05 2.82
CA GLN A 73 8.31 -5.65 3.30
C GLN A 73 8.25 -7.16 3.02
N THR A 74 8.77 -7.63 1.89
CA THR A 74 8.83 -9.07 1.58
C THR A 74 9.66 -9.81 2.64
N ALA A 75 10.81 -9.26 3.03
CA ALA A 75 11.66 -9.86 4.06
C ALA A 75 10.93 -9.96 5.42
N HIS A 76 10.09 -8.98 5.77
CA HIS A 76 9.31 -9.02 7.00
C HIS A 76 8.28 -10.18 7.03
N HIS A 77 7.71 -10.59 5.88
CA HIS A 77 6.82 -11.75 5.82
C HIS A 77 7.56 -13.04 6.16
N PHE A 78 8.78 -13.23 5.65
CA PHE A 78 9.62 -14.38 6.02
C PHE A 78 9.97 -14.37 7.50
N PHE A 79 10.40 -13.22 8.01
CA PHE A 79 10.71 -13.07 9.44
C PHE A 79 9.51 -13.42 10.32
N ALA A 80 8.34 -12.83 10.04
CA ALA A 80 7.12 -13.11 10.80
C ALA A 80 6.69 -14.58 10.71
N TYR A 81 6.81 -15.20 9.53
CA TYR A 81 6.52 -16.62 9.34
C TYR A 81 7.38 -17.50 10.26
N PHE A 82 8.70 -17.29 10.29
CA PHE A 82 9.61 -18.09 11.13
C PHE A 82 9.39 -17.85 12.62
N GLN A 83 8.96 -16.65 13.02
CA GLN A 83 8.58 -16.38 14.41
C GLN A 83 7.30 -17.14 14.82
N CYS A 84 6.36 -17.35 13.89
CA CYS A 84 5.15 -18.14 14.13
C CYS A 84 5.36 -19.66 13.97
N THR A 85 6.46 -20.07 13.33
CA THR A 85 6.76 -21.47 12.99
C THR A 85 8.15 -21.85 13.51
N PRO A 86 8.32 -21.97 14.84
CA PRO A 86 9.64 -22.14 15.45
C PRO A 86 10.31 -23.48 15.14
N SER A 87 9.57 -24.47 14.63
CA SER A 87 10.10 -25.72 14.07
C SER A 87 9.66 -25.85 12.62
N LEU A 88 10.59 -26.29 11.77
CA LEU A 88 10.38 -26.57 10.35
C LEU A 88 10.41 -28.08 10.06
N ASP A 89 10.29 -28.91 11.10
CA ASP A 89 10.42 -30.37 11.01
C ASP A 89 9.16 -31.04 10.42
N THR A 90 8.09 -30.28 10.22
CA THR A 90 6.83 -30.77 9.65
C THR A 90 6.77 -30.57 8.14
N HIS A 91 6.35 -31.60 7.42
CA HIS A 91 6.10 -31.55 5.97
C HIS A 91 4.67 -31.99 5.63
N PRO A 92 3.89 -31.18 4.89
CA PRO A 92 4.24 -29.85 4.40
C PRO A 92 4.43 -28.83 5.54
N LEU A 93 5.16 -27.75 5.25
CA LEU A 93 5.33 -26.65 6.19
C LEU A 93 3.96 -26.07 6.60
N PRO A 94 3.81 -25.61 7.86
CA PRO A 94 2.54 -25.09 8.34
C PRO A 94 2.15 -23.82 7.58
N LEU A 95 0.87 -23.74 7.23
CA LEU A 95 0.31 -22.55 6.58
C LEU A 95 0.03 -21.48 7.64
N VAL A 96 0.55 -20.27 7.44
CA VAL A 96 0.31 -19.12 8.35
C VAL A 96 -0.62 -18.12 7.67
N GLU A 97 -1.69 -17.71 8.37
CA GLU A 97 -2.56 -16.63 7.92
C GLU A 97 -2.00 -15.26 8.32
N VAL A 98 -1.83 -14.37 7.35
CA VAL A 98 -1.30 -13.02 7.57
C VAL A 98 -2.38 -12.01 7.19
N VAL A 99 -2.89 -11.31 8.20
CA VAL A 99 -3.87 -10.23 8.02
C VAL A 99 -3.14 -8.93 7.74
N VAL A 100 -3.43 -8.32 6.58
CA VAL A 100 -2.75 -7.11 6.10
C VAL A 100 -3.78 -5.96 6.00
N PRO A 101 -3.76 -4.99 6.94
CA PRO A 101 -4.44 -3.72 6.76
C PRO A 101 -3.90 -3.02 5.52
N THR A 102 -4.77 -2.75 4.56
CA THR A 102 -4.39 -2.37 3.21
C THR A 102 -5.05 -1.06 2.80
N GLY A 103 -4.23 -0.04 2.55
CA GLY A 103 -4.60 1.12 1.74
C GLY A 103 -4.01 0.95 0.34
N ALA A 104 -2.74 1.33 0.18
CA ALA A 104 -2.07 1.36 -1.13
C ALA A 104 -1.56 0.03 -1.68
N ALA A 105 -1.83 -1.09 -0.99
CA ALA A 105 -1.46 -2.45 -1.38
C ALA A 105 0.06 -2.79 -1.44
N GLY A 106 0.97 -1.96 -0.91
CA GLY A 106 2.41 -2.28 -0.92
C GLY A 106 2.76 -3.54 -0.13
N ASN A 107 2.25 -3.64 1.12
CA ASN A 107 2.46 -4.81 1.97
C ASN A 107 1.75 -6.06 1.42
N LEU A 108 0.60 -5.87 0.78
CA LEU A 108 -0.09 -6.95 0.07
C LEU A 108 0.75 -7.47 -1.11
N ALA A 109 1.30 -6.59 -1.94
CA ALA A 109 2.19 -6.97 -3.03
C ALA A 109 3.44 -7.71 -2.52
N ALA A 110 4.04 -7.25 -1.42
CA ALA A 110 5.15 -7.93 -0.77
C ALA A 110 4.79 -9.36 -0.30
N GLY A 111 3.60 -9.53 0.29
CA GLY A 111 3.08 -10.85 0.66
C GLY A 111 2.91 -11.77 -0.54
N TYR A 112 2.35 -11.27 -1.66
CA TYR A 112 2.25 -12.04 -2.90
C TYR A 112 3.61 -12.46 -3.45
N ILE A 113 4.61 -11.58 -3.37
CA ILE A 113 5.98 -11.91 -3.76
C ILE A 113 6.53 -13.01 -2.86
N ALA A 114 6.34 -12.94 -1.55
CA ALA A 114 6.76 -13.98 -0.62
C ALA A 114 6.11 -15.35 -0.93
N GLN A 115 4.81 -15.37 -1.23
CA GLN A 115 4.11 -16.59 -1.69
C GLN A 115 4.73 -17.14 -2.98
N LYS A 116 5.03 -16.28 -3.96
CA LYS A 116 5.67 -16.69 -5.23
C LYS A 116 7.08 -17.23 -5.04
N ILE A 117 7.82 -16.76 -4.02
CA ILE A 117 9.13 -17.30 -3.65
C ILE A 117 8.99 -18.68 -2.99
N GLY A 118 7.83 -19.01 -2.42
CA GLY A 118 7.52 -20.32 -1.83
C GLY A 118 7.18 -20.28 -0.34
N LEU A 119 7.00 -19.10 0.25
CA LEU A 119 6.60 -18.97 1.64
C LEU A 119 5.12 -19.43 1.80
N PRO A 120 4.81 -20.41 2.66
CA PRO A 120 3.46 -20.94 2.82
C PRO A 120 2.66 -20.01 3.74
N ILE A 121 2.25 -18.87 3.21
CA ILE A 121 1.34 -17.93 3.84
C ILE A 121 0.02 -17.87 3.08
N ARG A 122 -1.07 -17.57 3.79
CA ARG A 122 -2.36 -17.16 3.22
C ARG A 122 -2.60 -15.71 3.61
N LEU A 123 -2.85 -14.85 2.63
CA LEU A 123 -3.01 -13.42 2.88
C LEU A 123 -4.49 -13.11 3.10
N VAL A 124 -4.78 -12.28 4.10
CA VAL A 124 -6.12 -11.78 4.38
C VAL A 124 -6.09 -10.27 4.28
N VAL A 125 -6.88 -9.70 3.39
CA VAL A 125 -6.87 -8.24 3.18
C VAL A 125 -7.93 -7.59 4.04
N ALA A 126 -7.49 -6.65 4.88
CA ALA A 126 -8.32 -5.82 5.73
C ALA A 126 -8.39 -4.39 5.16
N VAL A 127 -9.59 -3.91 4.84
CA VAL A 127 -9.83 -2.52 4.36
C VAL A 127 -10.78 -1.78 5.29
N ASN A 128 -10.77 -0.44 5.20
CA ASN A 128 -11.74 0.42 5.86
C ASN A 128 -12.93 0.72 4.92
N ARG A 129 -13.62 1.86 5.09
CA ARG A 129 -14.75 2.24 4.20
C ARG A 129 -14.35 2.55 2.76
N ASN A 130 -13.06 2.74 2.50
CA ASN A 130 -12.46 2.90 1.19
C ASN A 130 -12.10 1.51 0.68
N ASP A 131 -13.06 0.89 0.00
CA ASP A 131 -13.16 -0.57 -0.16
C ASP A 131 -12.77 -1.08 -1.55
N ILE A 132 -12.06 -0.27 -2.35
CA ILE A 132 -11.68 -0.61 -3.73
C ILE A 132 -11.02 -2.00 -3.80
N ILE A 133 -10.08 -2.30 -2.90
CA ILE A 133 -9.42 -3.62 -2.87
C ILE A 133 -10.41 -4.75 -2.53
N HIS A 134 -11.33 -4.51 -1.60
CA HIS A 134 -12.34 -5.49 -1.24
C HIS A 134 -13.26 -5.80 -2.43
N ARG A 135 -13.74 -4.77 -3.14
CA ARG A 135 -14.56 -4.94 -4.36
C ARG A 135 -13.78 -5.64 -5.47
N THR A 136 -12.49 -5.36 -5.62
CA THR A 136 -11.64 -6.01 -6.61
C THR A 136 -11.45 -7.50 -6.32
N VAL A 137 -11.18 -7.86 -5.06
CA VAL A 137 -11.02 -9.26 -4.66
C VAL A 137 -12.35 -10.02 -4.75
N GLN A 138 -13.45 -9.42 -4.29
CA GLN A 138 -14.76 -10.08 -4.25
C GLN A 138 -15.44 -10.19 -5.63
N GLN A 139 -15.41 -9.10 -6.41
CA GLN A 139 -16.27 -8.92 -7.58
C GLN A 139 -15.47 -8.66 -8.86
N GLY A 140 -14.15 -8.48 -8.78
CA GLY A 140 -13.33 -8.03 -9.90
C GLY A 140 -13.48 -6.54 -10.21
N ASP A 141 -14.24 -5.78 -9.41
CA ASP A 141 -14.48 -4.35 -9.62
C ASP A 141 -13.32 -3.51 -9.04
N PHE A 142 -12.47 -2.98 -9.92
CA PHE A 142 -11.39 -2.05 -9.59
C PHE A 142 -11.75 -0.65 -10.10
N SER A 143 -12.60 0.04 -9.35
CA SER A 143 -13.09 1.39 -9.70
C SER A 143 -13.01 2.37 -8.55
N LEU A 144 -12.79 3.64 -8.88
CA LEU A 144 -12.77 4.70 -7.89
C LEU A 144 -14.15 4.99 -7.32
N SER A 145 -14.19 5.22 -6.02
CA SER A 145 -15.36 5.84 -5.37
C SER A 145 -15.41 7.33 -5.68
N LYS A 146 -16.61 7.91 -5.65
CA LYS A 146 -16.85 9.35 -5.87
C LYS A 146 -16.04 10.26 -4.95
N ALA A 147 -15.79 9.82 -3.71
CA ALA A 147 -15.01 10.55 -2.73
C ALA A 147 -14.35 9.57 -1.75
N VAL A 148 -13.21 9.99 -1.20
CA VAL A 148 -12.57 9.33 -0.07
C VAL A 148 -13.38 9.58 1.18
N LYS A 149 -13.63 8.53 1.97
CA LYS A 149 -14.32 8.62 3.25
C LYS A 149 -13.29 8.68 4.36
N SER A 150 -13.34 9.72 5.18
CA SER A 150 -12.49 9.80 6.38
C SER A 150 -12.84 8.69 7.37
N THR A 151 -11.83 8.01 7.88
CA THR A 151 -11.97 6.94 8.89
C THR A 151 -10.96 7.10 10.04
N LEU A 152 -11.12 6.28 11.08
CA LEU A 152 -10.18 6.21 12.21
C LEU A 152 -8.78 5.71 11.77
N ALA A 153 -8.70 4.98 10.66
CA ALA A 153 -7.46 4.52 10.06
C ALA A 153 -7.11 5.39 8.85
N SER A 154 -6.81 6.67 9.10
CA SER A 154 -6.57 7.67 8.05
C SER A 154 -5.47 7.30 7.06
N ALA A 155 -4.47 6.53 7.49
CA ALA A 155 -3.41 6.01 6.62
C ALA A 155 -3.92 5.02 5.53
N MET A 156 -5.13 4.49 5.69
CA MET A 156 -5.80 3.60 4.73
C MET A 156 -6.87 4.32 3.91
N ASP A 157 -7.11 5.62 4.14
CA ASP A 157 -8.07 6.44 3.38
C ASP A 157 -7.50 6.79 1.99
N ILE A 158 -7.34 5.77 1.15
CA ILE A 158 -6.65 5.85 -0.14
C ILE A 158 -7.65 5.57 -1.27
N GLN A 159 -7.67 6.47 -2.25
CA GLN A 159 -8.52 6.34 -3.45
C GLN A 159 -7.88 5.42 -4.49
N VAL A 160 -6.60 5.63 -4.80
CA VAL A 160 -5.87 4.89 -5.83
C VAL A 160 -4.81 4.00 -5.18
N PRO A 161 -5.00 2.67 -5.14
CA PRO A 161 -4.03 1.76 -4.56
C PRO A 161 -2.95 1.37 -5.58
N TYR A 162 -1.99 2.25 -5.80
CA TYR A 162 -0.97 2.14 -6.87
C TYR A 162 -0.13 0.85 -6.87
N ASN A 163 0.00 0.10 -5.75
CA ASN A 163 0.69 -1.21 -5.81
C ASN A 163 -0.18 -2.34 -6.37
N MET A 164 -1.47 -2.12 -6.63
CA MET A 164 -2.31 -3.14 -7.25
C MET A 164 -1.87 -3.49 -8.67
N GLU A 165 -1.22 -2.57 -9.38
CA GLU A 165 -0.58 -2.88 -10.67
C GLU A 165 0.40 -4.06 -10.54
N ARG A 166 1.21 -4.08 -9.47
CA ARG A 166 2.14 -5.18 -9.18
C ARG A 166 1.41 -6.48 -8.90
N VAL A 167 0.32 -6.39 -8.14
CA VAL A 167 -0.52 -7.56 -7.83
C VAL A 167 -1.13 -8.12 -9.12
N PHE A 168 -1.67 -7.28 -10.00
CA PHE A 168 -2.21 -7.70 -11.29
C PHE A 168 -1.14 -8.37 -12.15
N TRP A 169 0.07 -7.82 -12.19
CA TRP A 169 1.19 -8.43 -12.90
C TRP A 169 1.59 -9.80 -12.33
N LEU A 170 1.63 -9.96 -11.01
CA LEU A 170 1.93 -11.25 -10.37
C LEU A 170 0.83 -12.29 -10.61
N LEU A 171 -0.43 -11.85 -10.69
CA LEU A 171 -1.59 -12.71 -10.96
C LEU A 171 -1.71 -13.07 -12.45
N SER A 172 -1.34 -12.16 -13.35
CA SER A 172 -1.33 -12.42 -14.78
C SER A 172 -0.25 -13.43 -15.18
N GLY A 173 0.67 -13.76 -14.28
CA GLY A 173 1.81 -14.62 -14.57
C GLY A 173 2.95 -13.85 -15.20
N SER A 174 3.16 -12.61 -14.74
CA SER A 174 4.17 -11.69 -15.26
C SER A 174 3.87 -11.15 -16.66
N ASP A 175 2.60 -11.15 -17.07
CA ASP A 175 2.16 -10.63 -18.36
C ASP A 175 1.98 -9.11 -18.31
N SER A 176 2.97 -8.40 -18.86
CA SER A 176 2.99 -6.94 -18.92
C SER A 176 1.97 -6.36 -19.91
N GLN A 177 1.51 -7.11 -20.92
CA GLN A 177 0.52 -6.61 -21.87
C GLN A 177 -0.85 -6.55 -21.22
N VAL A 178 -1.23 -7.61 -20.48
CA VAL A 178 -2.47 -7.64 -19.71
C VAL A 178 -2.47 -6.54 -18.65
N THR A 179 -1.40 -6.41 -17.87
CA THR A 179 -1.30 -5.36 -16.85
C THR A 179 -1.39 -3.96 -17.46
N ARG A 180 -0.66 -3.70 -18.56
CA ARG A 180 -0.73 -2.41 -19.26
C ARG A 180 -2.14 -2.08 -19.70
N ALA A 181 -2.83 -3.01 -20.36
CA ALA A 181 -4.19 -2.78 -20.85
C ALA A 181 -5.17 -2.44 -19.71
N LEU A 182 -5.06 -3.13 -18.57
CA LEU A 182 -5.87 -2.84 -17.38
C LEU A 182 -5.60 -1.44 -16.81
N MET A 183 -4.32 -1.07 -16.70
CA MET A 183 -3.93 0.22 -16.14
C MET A 183 -4.26 1.39 -17.08
N GLU A 184 -4.03 1.26 -18.38
CA GLU A 184 -4.41 2.27 -19.38
C GLU A 184 -5.94 2.49 -19.41
N GLN A 185 -6.72 1.41 -19.27
CA GLN A 185 -8.17 1.53 -19.11
C GLN A 185 -8.50 2.28 -17.83
N PHE A 186 -7.92 1.87 -16.70
CA PHE A 186 -8.17 2.50 -15.40
C PHE A 186 -7.79 3.99 -15.40
N GLU A 187 -6.68 4.38 -16.00
CA GLU A 187 -6.28 5.80 -16.12
C GLU A 187 -7.32 6.61 -16.90
N ARG A 188 -7.87 6.05 -17.98
CA ARG A 188 -8.86 6.73 -18.83
C ARG A 188 -10.25 6.79 -18.19
N THR A 189 -10.70 5.72 -17.53
CA THR A 189 -12.10 5.57 -17.07
C THR A 189 -12.27 5.55 -15.55
N GLN A 190 -11.17 5.56 -14.79
CA GLN A 190 -11.14 5.42 -13.33
C GLN A 190 -11.84 4.14 -12.84
N SER A 191 -11.94 3.15 -13.72
CA SER A 191 -12.72 1.92 -13.52
C SER A 191 -12.29 0.83 -14.49
N VAL A 192 -12.02 -0.36 -13.97
CA VAL A 192 -11.77 -1.57 -14.75
C VAL A 192 -12.39 -2.77 -14.04
N ASN A 193 -12.97 -3.68 -14.82
CA ASN A 193 -13.41 -4.98 -14.32
C ASN A 193 -12.34 -6.02 -14.67
N LEU A 194 -11.88 -6.78 -13.69
CA LEU A 194 -10.86 -7.80 -13.91
C LEU A 194 -11.42 -8.93 -14.79
N PRO A 195 -10.64 -9.42 -15.78
CA PRO A 195 -10.97 -10.63 -16.52
C PRO A 195 -11.19 -11.80 -15.57
N LYS A 196 -12.12 -12.72 -15.90
CA LYS A 196 -12.48 -13.86 -15.03
C LYS A 196 -11.26 -14.74 -14.72
N GLU A 197 -10.36 -14.90 -15.69
CA GLU A 197 -9.10 -15.65 -15.54
C GLU A 197 -8.18 -15.02 -14.49
N LEU A 198 -8.16 -13.68 -14.39
CA LEU A 198 -7.36 -12.97 -13.41
C LEU A 198 -8.06 -12.95 -12.05
N HIS A 199 -9.39 -12.75 -12.05
CA HIS A 199 -10.20 -12.67 -10.84
C HIS A 199 -10.17 -14.00 -10.05
N SER A 200 -10.33 -15.13 -10.75
CA SER A 200 -10.27 -16.47 -10.14
C SER A 200 -8.92 -16.78 -9.45
N LYS A 201 -7.82 -16.17 -9.90
CA LYS A 201 -6.48 -16.33 -9.31
C LYS A 201 -6.30 -15.58 -7.99
N HIS A 202 -7.26 -14.77 -7.55
CA HIS A 202 -7.27 -14.19 -6.21
C HIS A 202 -7.58 -15.20 -5.09
N SER A 203 -7.87 -16.47 -5.41
CA SER A 203 -8.12 -17.56 -4.45
C SER A 203 -7.22 -17.62 -3.19
N PRO A 204 -5.90 -17.35 -3.22
CA PRO A 204 -5.07 -17.37 -2.01
C PRO A 204 -5.25 -16.14 -1.10
N VAL A 205 -6.08 -15.17 -1.50
CA VAL A 205 -6.37 -13.95 -0.75
C VAL A 205 -7.82 -13.95 -0.31
N LEU A 206 -8.04 -14.07 0.99
CA LEU A 206 -9.38 -13.98 1.55
C LEU A 206 -9.74 -12.51 1.81
N PRO A 207 -10.92 -12.06 1.36
CA PRO A 207 -11.45 -10.77 1.75
C PRO A 207 -11.86 -10.80 3.23
N CYS A 208 -11.38 -9.84 4.00
CA CYS A 208 -11.91 -9.56 5.35
C CYS A 208 -13.05 -8.53 5.23
N PRO A 209 -14.13 -8.61 6.02
CA PRO A 209 -15.17 -7.60 6.04
C PRO A 209 -14.62 -6.19 6.30
N CYS A 210 -15.21 -5.17 5.68
CA CYS A 210 -14.84 -3.77 5.89
C CYS A 210 -14.88 -3.43 7.41
N LEU A 211 -13.72 -3.16 8.01
CA LEU A 211 -13.56 -3.14 9.47
C LEU A 211 -14.11 -1.88 10.17
N CYS A 212 -14.71 -0.93 9.45
CA CYS A 212 -14.90 0.41 10.00
C CYS A 212 -15.87 0.51 11.19
N SER A 213 -16.86 -0.37 11.31
CA SER A 213 -17.72 -0.47 12.52
C SER A 213 -17.09 -1.32 13.61
N GLN A 214 -16.06 -2.09 13.29
CA GLN A 214 -15.39 -3.00 14.21
C GLN A 214 -14.16 -2.38 14.88
N VAL A 215 -13.43 -1.44 14.27
CA VAL A 215 -12.20 -0.86 14.87
C VAL A 215 -12.43 -0.30 16.28
N SER A 216 -13.54 0.42 16.52
CA SER A 216 -13.86 0.95 17.85
C SER A 216 -14.32 -0.12 18.85
N GLY A 217 -14.83 -1.26 18.38
CA GLY A 217 -15.26 -2.38 19.22
C GLY A 217 -14.18 -3.45 19.42
N SER A 218 -13.25 -3.58 18.49
CA SER A 218 -12.13 -4.52 18.55
C SER A 218 -10.95 -3.96 19.34
N CYS A 219 -10.71 -2.65 19.29
CA CYS A 219 -9.68 -2.01 20.11
C CYS A 219 -9.85 -2.35 21.61
N PRO A 220 -11.00 -2.13 22.26
CA PRO A 220 -11.21 -2.48 23.67
C PRO A 220 -10.98 -3.98 23.96
N GLY A 221 -11.40 -4.88 23.07
CA GLY A 221 -11.20 -6.32 23.25
C GLY A 221 -9.75 -6.80 23.10
N CYS A 222 -8.85 -5.96 22.56
CA CYS A 222 -7.42 -6.22 22.49
C CYS A 222 -6.65 -5.68 23.71
N TRP A 223 -7.27 -4.84 24.53
CA TRP A 223 -6.72 -4.44 25.83
C TRP A 223 -7.24 -5.44 26.86
N PRO A 224 -6.37 -6.04 27.69
CA PRO A 224 -6.87 -6.75 28.86
C PRO A 224 -7.68 -5.76 29.70
N ASP A 225 -8.84 -6.18 30.21
CA ASP A 225 -9.59 -5.39 31.18
C ASP A 225 -8.65 -5.01 32.35
N PRO A 226 -8.71 -3.76 32.84
CA PRO A 226 -7.81 -3.25 33.87
C PRO A 226 -7.89 -4.02 35.19
#